data_AF-A0A0D6AFE6-F1
#
_entry.id   AF-A0A0D6AFE6-F1
#
_cell.length_a   1.000
_cell.length_b   1.000
_cell.length_c   1.000
_cell.angle_alpha   90.00
_cell.angle_beta   90.00
_cell.angle_gamma   90.00
#
_symmetry.space_group_name_H-M   'P 1'
#
loop_
_entity.id
_entity.type
_entity.pdbx_description
1 polymer ?
#
loop_
_entity_poly.entity_id
_entity_poly.type
_entity_poly.pdbx_seq_one_letter_code
_entity_poly.pdbx_strand_id
1 'polypeptide(L)' 'MSEDINKIKKMIENALADGRLSRAESKMIKQAIYEDKIVTPEEAQLWRELQQLVTEGEILLEE' A
#
# COMPACT_ATOMS: atom_id res chain seq x y z
N MET A 1 -14.93 0.79 -10.55
CA MET A 1 -13.77 0.71 -9.64
C MET A 1 -13.87 -0.63 -8.95
N SER A 2 -12.85 -1.47 -9.07
CA SER A 2 -12.78 -2.76 -8.38
C SER A 2 -12.78 -2.53 -6.87
N GLU A 3 -13.51 -3.33 -6.10
CA GLU A 3 -13.57 -3.22 -4.64
C GLU A 3 -12.17 -3.32 -3.99
N ASP A 4 -11.26 -4.00 -4.67
CA ASP A 4 -9.86 -4.25 -4.30
C ASP A 4 -9.02 -2.97 -4.23
N ILE A 5 -9.18 -2.05 -5.19
CA ILE A 5 -8.46 -0.77 -5.20
C ILE A 5 -8.86 0.10 -4.00
N ASN A 6 -10.15 0.12 -3.65
CA ASN A 6 -10.61 0.89 -2.50
C ASN A 6 -10.05 0.33 -1.18
N LYS A 7 -9.91 -0.99 -1.08
CA LYS A 7 -9.27 -1.65 0.07
C LYS A 7 -7.79 -1.28 0.17
N ILE A 8 -7.05 -1.34 -0.94
CA ILE A 8 -5.63 -0.96 -1.01
C ILE A 8 -5.45 0.51 -0.62
N LYS A 9 -6.25 1.43 -1.19
CA LYS A 9 -6.22 2.85 -0.85
C LYS A 9 -6.42 3.10 0.64
N LYS A 10 -7.43 2.47 1.22
CA LYS A 10 -7.73 2.63 2.65
C LYS A 10 -6.61 2.12 3.56
N MET A 11 -5.94 1.03 3.18
CA MET A 11 -4.77 0.53 3.91
C MET A 11 -3.60 1.51 3.83
N ILE A 12 -3.34 2.07 2.65
CA ILE A 12 -2.31 3.10 2.45
C ILE A 12 -2.64 4.37 3.23
N GLU A 13 -3.88 4.86 3.17
CA GLU A 13 -4.33 6.04 3.92
C GLU A 13 -4.16 5.88 5.44
N ASN A 14 -4.44 4.70 5.98
CA ASN A 14 -4.20 4.43 7.40
C ASN A 14 -2.70 4.46 7.75
N ALA A 15 -1.84 3.84 6.92
CA ALA A 15 -0.40 3.86 7.13
C ALA A 15 0.18 5.28 7.02
N LEU A 16 -0.38 6.10 6.12
CA LEU A 16 -0.03 7.52 6.00
C LEU A 16 -0.47 8.33 7.21
N ALA A 17 -1.67 8.07 7.72
CA ALA A 17 -2.19 8.74 8.91
C ALA A 17 -1.38 8.40 10.17
N ASP A 18 -0.90 7.17 10.28
CA ASP A 18 -0.03 6.73 11.38
C ASP A 18 1.44 7.20 11.19
N GLY A 19 1.81 7.58 9.97
CA GLY A 19 3.19 7.91 9.59
C GLY A 19 4.13 6.71 9.64
N ARG A 20 3.57 5.50 9.69
CA ARG A 20 4.27 4.25 9.88
C ARG A 20 3.61 3.15 9.08
N LEU A 21 4.44 2.26 8.55
CA LEU A 21 3.99 1.08 7.83
C LEU A 21 4.65 -0.14 8.45
N SER A 22 3.85 -0.93 9.15
CA SER A 22 4.34 -2.19 9.71
C SER A 22 4.60 -3.21 8.59
N ARG A 23 5.52 -4.15 8.81
CA ARG A 23 5.72 -5.28 7.86
C ARG A 23 4.43 -6.06 7.58
N ALA A 24 3.58 -6.22 8.59
CA ALA A 24 2.28 -6.87 8.43
C ALA A 24 1.38 -6.10 7.44
N GLU A 25 1.31 -4.78 7.56
CA GLU A 25 0.52 -3.92 6.68
C GLU A 25 1.07 -3.90 5.27
N SER A 26 2.39 -3.75 5.12
CA SER A 26 3.06 -3.84 3.81
C SER A 26 2.75 -5.17 3.12
N LYS A 27 2.76 -6.27 3.88
CA LYS A 27 2.39 -7.60 3.36
C LYS A 27 0.92 -7.68 2.98
N MET A 28 0.02 -7.12 3.77
CA MET A 28 -1.42 -7.09 3.45
C MET A 28 -1.70 -6.29 2.17
N ILE A 29 -1.09 -5.11 2.03
CA ILE A 29 -1.20 -4.27 0.83
C ILE A 29 -0.69 -5.03 -0.39
N LYS A 30 0.49 -5.65 -0.26
CA LYS A 30 1.08 -6.47 -1.32
C LYS A 30 0.17 -7.65 -1.68
N GLN A 31 -0.38 -8.36 -0.69
CA GLN A 31 -1.30 -9.47 -0.94
C GLN A 31 -2.56 -8.99 -1.66
N ALA A 32 -3.14 -7.86 -1.27
CA ALA A 32 -4.31 -7.30 -1.93
C ALA A 32 -4.04 -6.98 -3.40
N ILE A 33 -2.88 -6.38 -3.72
CA ILE A 33 -2.47 -6.07 -5.10
C ILE A 33 -2.32 -7.34 -5.96
N TYR A 34 -1.84 -8.44 -5.37
CA TYR A 34 -1.62 -9.70 -6.09
C TYR A 34 -2.78 -10.70 -5.95
N GLU A 35 -3.87 -10.34 -5.25
CA GLU A 35 -4.98 -11.26 -4.92
C GLU A 35 -5.69 -11.75 -6.18
N ASP A 36 -6.01 -10.83 -7.10
CA ASP A 36 -6.66 -11.13 -8.37
C ASP A 36 -5.69 -11.70 -9.44
N LYS A 37 -4.40 -11.86 -9.10
CA LYS A 37 -3.31 -12.26 -10.01
C LYS A 37 -3.12 -11.34 -11.23
N ILE A 38 -3.86 -10.24 -11.32
CA ILE A 38 -3.77 -9.21 -12.34
C ILE A 38 -3.47 -7.90 -11.62
N VAL A 39 -2.26 -7.38 -11.80
CA VAL A 39 -1.91 -6.06 -11.27
C VAL A 39 -2.31 -5.01 -12.29
N THR A 40 -3.32 -4.21 -11.96
CA THR A 40 -3.74 -3.09 -12.79
C THR A 40 -2.74 -1.92 -12.67
N PRO A 41 -2.69 -1.00 -13.65
CA PRO A 41 -1.85 0.19 -13.58
C PRO A 41 -2.16 1.07 -12.35
N GLU A 42 -3.42 1.11 -11.91
CA GLU A 42 -3.84 1.86 -10.73
C GLU A 42 -3.24 1.26 -9.43
N GLU A 43 -3.26 -0.07 -9.29
CA GLU A 43 -2.67 -0.75 -8.14
C GLU A 43 -1.14 -0.62 -8.11
N ALA A 44 -0.50 -0.75 -9.28
CA ALA A 44 0.93 -0.52 -9.43
C ALA A 44 1.33 0.90 -9.05
N GLN A 45 0.50 1.89 -9.42
CA GLN A 45 0.72 3.29 -9.06
C GLN A 45 0.63 3.48 -7.54
N LEU A 46 -0.42 2.96 -6.90
CA LEU A 46 -0.59 3.04 -5.44
C LEU A 46 0.58 2.42 -4.68
N TRP A 47 1.05 1.25 -5.14
CA TRP A 47 2.22 0.61 -4.55
C TRP A 47 3.48 1.46 -4.69
N ARG A 48 3.68 2.06 -5.86
CA ARG A 48 4.84 2.91 -6.13
C ARG A 48 4.82 4.18 -5.28
N GLU A 49 3.67 4.82 -5.12
CA GLU A 49 3.51 5.99 -4.25
C GLU A 49 3.86 5.63 -2.81
N LEU A 50 3.34 4.50 -2.29
CA LEU A 50 3.69 4.03 -0.94
C LEU A 50 5.20 3.80 -0.79
N GLN A 51 5.85 3.14 -1.75
CA GLN A 51 7.29 2.92 -1.72
C GLN A 51 8.09 4.22 -1.76
N GLN A 52 7.61 5.21 -2.51
CA GLN A 52 8.25 6.52 -2.59
C GLN A 52 8.20 7.22 -1.23
N LEU A 53 7.04 7.23 -0.58
CA LEU A 53 6.85 7.85 0.75
C LEU A 53 7.72 7.18 1.83
N VAL A 54 7.87 5.85 1.76
CA VAL A 54 8.82 5.11 2.61
C VAL A 54 10.27 5.50 2.31
N THR A 55 10.62 5.68 1.03
CA THR A 55 11.98 6.04 0.60
C THR A 55 12.33 7.48 0.99
N GLU A 56 11.38 8.40 0.89
CA GLU A 56 11.52 9.79 1.31
C GLU A 56 11.54 9.96 2.84
N GLY A 57 11.19 8.89 3.58
CA GLY A 57 11.16 8.89 5.03
C GLY A 57 9.91 9.54 5.63
N GLU A 58 8.89 9.81 4.81
CA GLU A 58 7.57 10.27 5.28
C GLU A 58 6.82 9.16 6.03
N ILE A 59 7.12 7.90 5.69
CA ILE A 59 6.61 6.72 6.39
C ILE A 59 7.78 5.93 6.95
N LEU A 60 7.74 5.64 8.25
CA LEU A 60 8.70 4.76 8.89
C LEU A 60 8.28 3.30 8.74
N LEU A 61 9.20 2.44 8.28
CA LEU A 61 8.97 1.00 8.29
C LEU A 61 9.15 0.48 9.72
N GLU A 62 8.07 -0.04 10.30
CA GLU A 62 8.08 -0.73 11.59
C GLU A 62 8.19 -2.24 11.38
N GLU A 63 8.94 -2.92 12.26
CA GLU A 63 9.24 -4.37 12.15
C GLU A 63 8.02 -5.27 12.37
#